data_AF-A0A6I1ZAC8-F1
#
_entry.id   AF-A0A6I1ZAC8-F1
#
_cell.length_a   1.000
_cell.length_b   1.000
_cell.length_c   1.000
_cell.angle_alpha   90.00
_cell.angle_beta   90.00
_cell.angle_gamma   90.00
#
_symmetry.space_group_name_H-M   'P 1'
#
loop_
_entity.id
_entity.type
_entity.pdbx_description
1 polymer ?
#
loop_
_entity_poly.entity_id
_entity_poly.type
_entity_poly.pdbx_seq_one_letter_code
_entity_poly.pdbx_strand_id
1 'polypeptide(L)'
;MANAGDFIGNTDAARNMDHYLRGTGTTLDLDVDRMLHDDAALRDVAKASITDNQDHWRQEALDAYRKSGGKPVVIPVESSGTGYMHTDRNWYLAIGSAQTNTTGVVTVVPGADGKPKIGLDYQVNVWDRYNWEPGKATPIGPTTVTDADMARLHRTGLAKEYDMRGSGSVQHYDLGTGSGSLPSPADPGRDGTRTDIGRNGDAR
;
A
#
# COMPACT_ATOMS: atom_id res chain seq x y z
N MET A 1 6.77 9.22 -28.14
CA MET A 1 5.34 8.97 -27.95
C MET A 1 5.22 7.57 -27.39
N ALA A 2 4.95 7.40 -26.08
CA ALA A 2 4.58 6.09 -25.54
C ALA A 2 3.25 5.68 -26.21
N ASN A 3 3.12 4.43 -26.64
CA ASN A 3 1.88 4.00 -27.27
C ASN A 3 0.80 3.94 -26.19
N ALA A 4 -0.18 4.84 -26.27
CA ALA A 4 -1.34 4.87 -25.40
C ALA A 4 -2.06 3.51 -25.32
N GLY A 5 -1.86 2.63 -26.31
CA GLY A 5 -2.39 1.26 -26.39
C GLY A 5 -1.94 0.33 -25.25
N ASP A 6 -0.68 0.40 -24.81
CA ASP A 6 -0.14 -0.51 -23.78
C ASP A 6 -0.72 -0.20 -22.39
N PHE A 7 -1.31 0.99 -22.24
CA PHE A 7 -1.96 1.46 -21.03
C PHE A 7 -3.49 1.41 -21.09
N ILE A 8 -4.09 0.93 -22.19
CA ILE A 8 -5.55 0.78 -22.27
C ILE A 8 -6.00 -0.22 -21.20
N GLY A 9 -6.79 0.25 -20.24
CA GLY A 9 -7.21 -0.53 -19.07
C GLY A 9 -6.24 -0.52 -17.88
N ASN A 10 -5.06 0.10 -18.00
CA ASN A 10 -4.06 0.22 -16.94
C ASN A 10 -3.92 1.68 -16.48
N THR A 11 -4.97 2.19 -15.84
CA THR A 11 -5.09 3.61 -15.45
C THR A 11 -3.96 4.09 -14.52
N ASP A 12 -3.48 3.25 -13.59
CA ASP A 12 -2.43 3.65 -12.64
C ASP A 12 -1.06 3.65 -13.28
N ALA A 13 -0.83 2.73 -14.21
CA ALA A 13 0.39 2.73 -15.01
C ALA A 13 0.46 3.98 -15.89
N ALA A 14 -0.66 4.38 -16.51
CA ALA A 14 -0.76 5.64 -17.24
C ALA A 14 -0.53 6.86 -16.34
N ARG A 15 -1.15 6.89 -15.16
CA ARG A 15 -1.00 7.97 -14.16
C ARG A 15 0.47 8.14 -13.73
N ASN A 16 1.16 7.05 -13.43
CA ASN A 16 2.57 7.07 -13.02
C ASN A 16 3.47 7.59 -14.16
N MET A 17 3.25 7.11 -15.39
CA MET A 17 4.00 7.58 -16.56
C MET A 17 3.75 9.07 -16.85
N ASP A 18 2.49 9.54 -16.77
CA ASP A 18 2.16 10.95 -16.94
C ASP A 18 2.85 11.81 -15.87
N HIS A 19 2.80 11.38 -14.61
CA HIS A 19 3.46 12.07 -13.50
C HIS A 19 4.97 12.17 -13.69
N TYR A 20 5.61 11.07 -14.09
CA TYR A 20 7.03 11.03 -14.42
C TYR A 20 7.40 12.06 -15.51
N LEU A 21 6.63 12.08 -16.61
CA LEU A 21 6.88 12.93 -17.77
C LEU A 21 6.55 14.40 -17.53
N ARG A 22 5.65 14.74 -16.60
CA ARG A 22 5.44 16.12 -16.13
C ARG A 22 6.67 16.70 -15.42
N GLY A 23 7.52 15.83 -14.87
CA GLY A 23 8.84 16.22 -14.38
C GLY A 23 8.84 17.02 -13.08
N THR A 24 7.75 17.01 -12.30
CA THR A 24 7.68 17.76 -11.03
C THR A 24 8.50 17.10 -9.92
N GLY A 25 8.61 15.77 -9.94
CA GLY A 25 9.27 15.00 -8.88
C GLY A 25 8.51 14.99 -7.54
N THR A 26 7.29 15.53 -7.50
CA THR A 26 6.48 15.56 -6.28
C THR A 26 6.07 14.14 -5.90
N THR A 27 5.98 13.85 -4.59
CA THR A 27 5.53 12.54 -4.11
C THR A 27 4.15 12.21 -4.67
N LEU A 28 3.97 10.97 -5.12
CA LEU A 28 2.70 10.47 -5.63
C LEU A 28 1.97 9.65 -4.56
N ASP A 29 0.74 10.03 -4.24
CA ASP A 29 -0.09 9.31 -3.28
C ASP A 29 -0.68 8.03 -3.90
N LEU A 30 -0.48 6.91 -3.20
CA LEU A 30 -0.96 5.59 -3.56
C LEU A 30 -2.35 5.30 -2.96
N ASP A 31 -3.24 4.77 -3.78
CA ASP A 31 -4.56 4.30 -3.37
C ASP A 31 -4.47 2.85 -2.88
N VAL A 32 -4.02 2.68 -1.64
CA VAL A 32 -3.72 1.37 -1.05
C VAL A 32 -4.99 0.52 -0.88
N ASP A 33 -6.16 1.13 -0.68
CA ASP A 33 -7.42 0.38 -0.61
C ASP A 33 -7.73 -0.31 -1.95
N ARG A 34 -7.58 0.42 -3.06
CA ARG A 34 -7.73 -0.19 -4.39
C ARG A 34 -6.63 -1.18 -4.71
N MET A 35 -5.38 -0.94 -4.30
CA MET A 35 -4.30 -1.93 -4.43
C MET A 35 -4.63 -3.22 -3.68
N LEU A 36 -5.14 -3.11 -2.45
CA LEU A 36 -5.58 -4.27 -1.66
C LEU A 36 -6.78 -4.98 -2.30
N HIS A 37 -7.69 -4.24 -2.94
CA HIS A 37 -8.82 -4.83 -3.67
C HIS A 37 -8.37 -5.58 -4.94
N ASP A 38 -7.44 -5.01 -5.71
CA ASP A 38 -7.06 -5.54 -7.02
C ASP A 38 -5.98 -6.64 -6.91
N ASP A 39 -4.95 -6.42 -6.09
CA ASP A 39 -3.73 -7.23 -6.10
C ASP A 39 -3.67 -8.29 -4.98
N ALA A 40 -3.64 -9.56 -5.38
CA ALA A 40 -3.52 -10.68 -4.45
C ALA A 40 -2.18 -10.69 -3.70
N ALA A 41 -1.08 -10.29 -4.34
CA ALA A 41 0.24 -10.32 -3.71
C ALA A 41 0.33 -9.37 -2.52
N LEU A 42 -0.25 -8.16 -2.64
CA LEU A 42 -0.30 -7.20 -1.53
C LEU A 42 -1.19 -7.73 -0.38
N ARG A 43 -2.34 -8.35 -0.71
CA ARG A 43 -3.19 -8.98 0.31
C ARG A 43 -2.48 -10.10 1.06
N ASP A 44 -1.77 -10.96 0.33
CA ASP A 44 -1.11 -12.13 0.90
C ASP A 44 0.05 -11.72 1.81
N VAL A 45 0.88 -10.75 1.41
CA VAL A 45 1.98 -10.26 2.24
C VAL A 45 1.48 -9.49 3.46
N ALA A 46 0.40 -8.70 3.34
CA ALA A 46 -0.22 -8.02 4.48
C ALA A 46 -0.80 -9.04 5.48
N LYS A 47 -1.44 -10.10 4.96
CA LYS A 47 -1.96 -11.20 5.79
C LYS A 47 -0.85 -11.95 6.52
N ALA A 48 0.24 -12.27 5.83
CA ALA A 48 1.40 -12.90 6.44
C ALA A 48 1.98 -12.01 7.55
N SER A 49 2.18 -10.71 7.28
CA SER A 49 2.64 -9.73 8.27
C SER A 49 1.80 -9.75 9.56
N ILE A 50 0.47 -9.74 9.47
CA ILE A 50 -0.39 -9.81 10.66
C ILE A 50 -0.28 -11.16 11.35
N THR A 51 -0.32 -12.26 10.58
CA THR A 51 -0.28 -13.63 11.12
C THR A 51 1.02 -13.91 11.87
N ASP A 52 2.15 -13.42 11.35
CA ASP A 52 3.47 -13.63 11.93
C ASP A 52 3.68 -12.82 13.23
N ASN A 53 2.96 -11.71 13.40
CA ASN A 53 3.10 -10.83 14.56
C ASN A 53 1.98 -10.96 15.61
N GLN A 54 0.85 -11.57 15.26
CA GLN A 54 -0.36 -11.56 16.10
C GLN A 54 -0.13 -12.12 17.51
N ASP A 55 0.65 -13.19 17.66
CA ASP A 55 0.88 -13.83 18.95
C ASP A 55 1.73 -12.94 19.88
N HIS A 56 2.76 -12.31 19.33
CA HIS A 56 3.60 -11.35 20.05
C HIS A 56 2.80 -10.13 20.49
N TRP A 57 2.07 -9.48 19.56
CA TRP A 57 1.25 -8.31 19.86
C TRP A 57 0.16 -8.62 20.89
N ARG A 58 -0.49 -9.80 20.76
CA ARG A 58 -1.50 -10.27 21.71
C ARG A 58 -0.90 -10.46 23.10
N GLN A 59 0.26 -11.11 23.20
CA GLN A 59 0.92 -11.36 24.47
C GLN A 59 1.32 -10.05 25.16
N GLU A 60 1.92 -9.11 24.43
CA GLU A 60 2.30 -7.79 24.94
C GLU A 60 1.09 -7.03 25.50
N ALA A 61 0.00 -6.99 24.74
CA ALA A 61 -1.22 -6.31 25.16
C ALA A 61 -1.88 -6.97 26.38
N LEU A 62 -1.87 -8.31 26.47
CA LEU A 62 -2.34 -9.04 27.65
C LEU A 62 -1.47 -8.80 28.88
N ASP A 63 -0.15 -8.68 28.71
CA ASP A 63 0.76 -8.32 29.79
C ASP A 63 0.51 -6.91 30.32
N ALA A 64 0.30 -5.94 29.41
CA ALA A 64 -0.09 -4.59 29.79
C ALA A 64 -1.45 -4.56 30.52
N TYR A 65 -2.43 -5.31 30.01
CA TYR A 65 -3.75 -5.45 30.63
C TYR A 65 -3.67 -6.02 32.05
N ARG A 66 -2.87 -7.08 32.27
CA ARG A 66 -2.62 -7.65 33.60
C ARG A 66 -1.98 -6.63 34.54
N LYS A 67 -0.94 -5.92 34.09
CA LYS A 67 -0.24 -4.88 34.88
C LYS A 67 -1.16 -3.72 35.25
N SER A 68 -2.16 -3.43 34.43
CA SER A 68 -3.15 -2.39 34.70
C SER A 68 -4.20 -2.77 35.77
N GLY A 69 -4.20 -4.02 36.24
CA GLY A 69 -5.23 -4.56 37.12
C GLY A 69 -6.55 -4.85 36.39
N GLY A 70 -6.50 -5.15 35.09
CA GLY A 70 -7.67 -5.44 34.27
C GLY A 70 -8.44 -4.21 33.78
N LYS A 71 -7.79 -3.05 33.72
CA LYS A 71 -8.35 -1.85 33.09
C LYS A 71 -8.11 -1.89 31.57
N PRO A 72 -8.96 -1.24 30.75
CA PRO A 72 -8.70 -1.13 29.32
C PRO A 72 -7.28 -0.62 29.00
N VAL A 73 -6.62 -1.26 28.03
CA VAL A 73 -5.30 -0.85 27.53
C VAL A 73 -5.30 -0.79 26.01
N VAL A 74 -4.47 0.10 25.46
CA VAL A 74 -4.24 0.26 24.02
C VAL A 74 -2.73 0.32 23.80
N ILE A 75 -2.20 -0.53 22.93
CA ILE A 75 -0.77 -0.63 22.63
C ILE A 75 -0.56 -0.43 21.12
N PRO A 76 0.28 0.52 20.68
CA PRO A 76 0.62 0.67 19.27
C PRO A 76 1.48 -0.51 18.82
N VAL A 77 1.26 -0.96 17.59
CA VAL A 77 1.96 -2.09 16.99
C VAL A 77 2.36 -1.80 15.55
N GLU A 78 3.47 -2.39 15.13
CA GLU A 78 4.01 -2.26 13.78
C GLU A 78 4.73 -3.55 13.38
N SER A 79 4.60 -3.95 12.11
CA SER A 79 5.42 -4.99 11.50
C SER A 79 6.66 -4.38 10.85
N SER A 80 7.73 -5.16 10.74
CA SER A 80 8.85 -4.80 9.86
C SER A 80 8.39 -4.57 8.42
N GLY A 81 9.10 -3.68 7.71
CA GLY A 81 8.91 -3.49 6.27
C GLY A 81 9.39 -4.70 5.48
N THR A 82 8.59 -5.16 4.52
CA THR A 82 8.91 -6.27 3.62
C THR A 82 8.67 -5.87 2.17
N GLY A 83 9.51 -6.40 1.28
CA GLY A 83 9.34 -6.22 -0.15
C GLY A 83 8.34 -7.21 -0.72
N TYR A 84 7.61 -6.81 -1.75
CA TYR A 84 6.76 -7.68 -2.56
C TYR A 84 6.76 -7.23 -4.02
N MET A 85 6.24 -8.08 -4.90
CA MET A 85 6.03 -7.77 -6.31
C MET A 85 4.55 -7.85 -6.62
N HIS A 86 4.04 -6.83 -7.33
CA HIS A 86 2.66 -6.78 -7.77
C HIS A 86 2.35 -7.91 -8.75
N THR A 87 1.15 -8.50 -8.62
CA THR A 87 0.65 -9.53 -9.55
C THR A 87 -0.48 -9.02 -10.42
N ASP A 88 -1.17 -7.96 -9.99
CA ASP A 88 -2.12 -7.24 -10.84
C ASP A 88 -1.38 -6.51 -11.97
N ARG A 89 -1.90 -6.57 -13.20
CA ARG A 89 -1.21 -6.03 -14.38
C ARG A 89 -1.06 -4.51 -14.33
N ASN A 90 -2.09 -3.81 -13.87
CA ASN A 90 -2.09 -2.35 -13.79
C ASN A 90 -1.08 -1.89 -12.73
N TRP A 91 -1.11 -2.48 -11.54
CA TRP A 91 -0.17 -2.14 -10.46
C TRP A 91 1.27 -2.60 -10.76
N TYR A 92 1.46 -3.75 -11.42
CA TYR A 92 2.76 -4.21 -11.86
C TYR A 92 3.40 -3.27 -12.88
N LEU A 93 2.63 -2.74 -13.83
CA LEU A 93 3.14 -1.75 -14.78
C LEU A 93 3.36 -0.37 -14.14
N ALA A 94 2.60 -0.04 -13.10
CA ALA A 94 2.69 1.24 -12.40
C ALA A 94 3.89 1.32 -11.45
N ILE A 95 4.21 0.22 -10.76
CA ILE A 95 5.16 0.20 -9.64
C ILE A 95 6.12 -1.00 -9.76
N GLY A 96 5.60 -2.16 -10.15
CA GLY A 96 6.38 -3.40 -10.23
C GLY A 96 6.56 -4.03 -8.86
N SER A 97 7.55 -3.59 -8.09
CA SER A 97 7.81 -4.04 -6.72
C SER A 97 7.73 -2.87 -5.75
N ALA A 98 7.28 -3.13 -4.53
CA ALA A 98 7.18 -2.10 -3.50
C ALA A 98 7.52 -2.67 -2.12
N GLN A 99 7.71 -1.77 -1.16
CA GLN A 99 7.79 -2.11 0.24
C GLN A 99 6.44 -1.92 0.92
N THR A 100 6.15 -2.74 1.91
CA THR A 100 4.93 -2.66 2.72
C THR A 100 5.17 -3.00 4.18
N ASN A 101 4.36 -2.43 5.07
CA ASN A 101 4.25 -2.83 6.46
C ASN A 101 2.79 -2.69 6.95
N THR A 102 2.53 -3.23 8.13
CA THR A 102 1.27 -3.06 8.85
C THR A 102 1.53 -2.24 10.11
N THR A 103 0.72 -1.21 10.32
CA THR A 103 0.72 -0.40 11.55
C THR A 103 -0.66 -0.40 12.18
N GLY A 104 -0.77 -0.36 13.50
CA GLY A 104 -2.06 -0.37 14.16
C GLY A 104 -2.00 -0.19 15.66
N VAL A 105 -3.12 -0.50 16.31
CA VAL A 105 -3.25 -0.54 17.78
C VAL A 105 -3.96 -1.82 18.20
N VAL A 106 -3.43 -2.47 19.23
CA VAL A 106 -4.12 -3.57 19.92
C VAL A 106 -4.83 -3.01 21.14
N THR A 107 -6.14 -3.22 21.20
CA THR A 107 -7.00 -2.81 22.31
C THR A 107 -7.44 -4.04 23.10
N VAL A 108 -7.23 -4.00 24.42
CA VAL A 108 -7.74 -5.02 25.35
C VAL A 108 -8.74 -4.40 26.29
N VAL A 109 -9.96 -4.96 26.34
CA VAL A 109 -11.03 -4.52 27.25
C VAL A 109 -11.59 -5.70 28.07
N PRO A 110 -12.14 -5.46 29.28
CA PRO A 110 -12.86 -6.48 30.01
C PRO A 110 -14.04 -7.03 29.19
N GLY A 111 -14.16 -8.36 29.07
CA GLY A 111 -15.33 -9.01 28.52
C GLY A 111 -16.42 -9.23 29.57
N ALA A 112 -17.66 -9.41 29.11
CA ALA A 112 -18.83 -9.61 29.97
C ALA A 112 -18.77 -10.92 30.79
N ASP A 113 -17.99 -11.90 30.32
CA ASP A 113 -17.74 -13.20 30.97
C ASP A 113 -16.46 -13.20 31.82
N GLY A 114 -15.83 -12.04 32.02
CA GLY A 114 -14.56 -11.90 32.73
C GLY A 114 -13.33 -12.25 31.88
N LYS A 115 -13.49 -12.72 30.64
CA LYS A 115 -12.38 -12.95 29.71
C LYS A 115 -12.08 -11.66 28.92
N PRO A 116 -10.82 -11.28 28.72
CA PRO A 116 -10.49 -10.07 27.95
C PRO A 116 -10.88 -10.24 26.47
N LYS A 117 -11.44 -9.18 25.88
CA LYS A 117 -11.58 -9.04 24.43
C LYS A 117 -10.38 -8.31 23.87
N ILE A 118 -9.85 -8.77 22.75
CA ILE A 118 -8.60 -8.28 22.15
C ILE A 118 -8.89 -7.95 20.69
N GLY A 119 -8.85 -6.67 20.33
CA GLY A 119 -9.05 -6.20 18.96
C GLY A 119 -7.78 -5.56 18.41
N LEU A 120 -7.56 -5.68 17.11
CA LEU A 120 -6.55 -4.96 16.34
C LEU A 120 -7.25 -4.04 15.35
N ASP A 121 -6.96 -2.74 15.45
CA ASP A 121 -7.27 -1.77 14.41
C ASP A 121 -5.99 -1.46 13.66
N TYR A 122 -5.93 -1.76 12.35
CA TYR A 122 -4.69 -1.69 11.57
C TYR A 122 -4.88 -1.06 10.19
N GLN A 123 -3.78 -0.57 9.62
CA GLN A 123 -3.68 -0.11 8.24
C GLN A 123 -2.48 -0.80 7.57
N VAL A 124 -2.60 -1.04 6.27
CA VAL A 124 -1.48 -1.46 5.42
C VAL A 124 -0.88 -0.21 4.80
N ASN A 125 0.44 -0.07 4.87
CA ASN A 125 1.15 1.02 4.22
C ASN A 125 1.98 0.46 3.06
N VAL A 126 2.09 1.24 1.99
CA VAL A 126 2.91 0.90 0.83
C VAL A 126 3.77 2.10 0.48
N TRP A 127 5.03 1.86 0.14
CA TRP A 127 5.93 2.88 -0.37
C TRP A 127 6.94 2.29 -1.34
N ASP A 128 7.38 3.13 -2.27
CA ASP A 128 8.44 2.82 -3.22
C ASP A 128 9.03 4.11 -3.80
N ARG A 129 10.06 3.98 -4.64
CA ARG A 129 10.59 5.06 -5.45
C ARG A 129 10.47 4.70 -6.93
N TYR A 130 9.75 5.52 -7.68
CA TYR A 130 9.67 5.38 -9.13
C TYR A 130 10.99 5.81 -9.78
N ASN A 131 11.90 4.84 -9.96
CA ASN A 131 13.22 5.03 -10.52
C ASN A 131 13.46 4.15 -11.75
N TRP A 132 14.36 4.60 -12.63
CA TRP A 132 14.74 3.85 -13.83
C TRP A 132 16.23 3.53 -13.76
N GLU A 133 16.54 2.32 -13.32
CA GLU A 133 17.92 1.83 -13.25
C GLU A 133 18.36 1.19 -14.58
N PRO A 134 19.60 1.38 -15.04
CA PRO A 134 20.08 0.76 -16.27
C PRO A 134 20.04 -0.78 -16.17
N GLY A 135 19.57 -1.45 -17.22
CA GLY A 135 19.69 -2.91 -17.34
C GLY A 135 18.44 -3.63 -17.83
N LYS A 136 17.29 -2.96 -17.91
CA LYS A 136 16.06 -3.51 -18.49
C LYS A 136 15.61 -2.72 -19.72
N ALA A 137 14.76 -3.35 -20.51
CA ALA A 137 14.17 -2.77 -21.70
C ALA A 137 12.73 -3.28 -21.83
N THR A 138 11.82 -2.36 -22.13
CA THR A 138 10.41 -2.69 -22.34
C THR A 138 10.05 -2.44 -23.81
N PRO A 139 9.58 -3.46 -24.54
CA PRO A 139 9.02 -3.25 -25.87
C PRO A 139 7.74 -2.41 -25.76
N ILE A 140 7.67 -1.31 -26.52
CA ILE A 140 6.49 -0.46 -26.64
C ILE A 140 6.17 -0.33 -28.13
N GLY A 141 5.32 -1.22 -28.64
CA GLY A 141 5.04 -1.37 -30.07
C GLY A 141 6.31 -1.63 -30.91
N PRO A 142 6.59 -0.84 -31.98
CA PRO A 142 7.75 -1.06 -32.87
C PRO A 142 9.07 -0.50 -32.29
N THR A 143 9.05 0.09 -31.10
CA THR A 143 10.23 0.70 -30.47
C THR A 143 10.52 0.02 -29.14
N THR A 144 11.81 -0.14 -28.83
CA THR A 144 12.26 -0.56 -27.51
C THR A 144 12.61 0.69 -26.72
N VAL A 145 11.88 0.95 -25.63
CA VAL A 145 12.30 1.97 -24.66
C VAL A 145 13.14 1.27 -23.61
N THR A 146 14.40 1.71 -23.50
CA THR A 146 15.29 1.19 -22.47
C THR A 146 15.14 2.00 -21.19
N ASP A 147 15.40 1.38 -20.05
CA ASP A 147 15.45 2.10 -18.77
C ASP A 147 16.53 3.21 -18.81
N ALA A 148 17.59 3.03 -19.61
CA ALA A 148 18.61 4.04 -19.85
C ALA A 148 18.08 5.29 -20.57
N ASP A 149 17.12 5.13 -21.49
CA ASP A 149 16.45 6.26 -22.14
C ASP A 149 15.57 7.02 -21.16
N MET A 150 14.82 6.30 -20.31
CA MET A 150 14.01 6.91 -19.25
C MET A 150 14.93 7.64 -18.25
N ALA A 151 15.95 6.98 -17.71
CA ALA A 151 16.95 7.61 -16.85
C ALA A 151 17.62 8.84 -17.50
N ARG A 152 17.81 8.84 -18.83
CA ARG A 152 18.29 10.03 -19.56
C ARG A 152 17.28 11.18 -19.47
N LEU A 153 15.99 10.93 -19.68
CA LEU A 153 14.95 11.96 -19.51
C LEU A 153 15.03 12.62 -18.14
N HIS A 154 15.16 11.82 -17.07
CA HIS A 154 15.40 12.35 -15.72
C HIS A 154 16.63 13.25 -15.65
N ARG A 155 17.79 12.73 -16.08
CA ARG A 155 19.07 13.44 -15.98
C ARG A 155 19.10 14.73 -16.79
N THR A 156 18.37 14.80 -17.90
CA THR A 156 18.26 16.00 -18.74
C THR A 156 17.13 16.94 -18.33
N GLY A 157 16.38 16.63 -17.25
CA GLY A 157 15.27 17.45 -16.76
C GLY A 157 14.02 17.41 -17.63
N LEU A 158 13.91 16.42 -18.54
CA LEU A 158 12.73 16.21 -19.38
C LEU A 158 11.67 15.33 -18.70
N ALA A 159 12.03 14.70 -17.59
CA ALA A 159 11.16 13.94 -16.71
C ALA A 159 11.77 13.96 -15.29
N LYS A 160 11.07 13.42 -14.29
CA LYS A 160 11.58 13.37 -12.92
C LYS A 160 11.09 12.12 -12.20
N GLU A 161 12.03 11.43 -11.57
CA GLU A 161 11.77 10.32 -10.63
C GLU A 161 11.21 10.90 -9.34
N TYR A 162 10.40 10.12 -8.64
CA TYR A 162 9.65 10.57 -7.48
C TYR A 162 9.46 9.43 -6.48
N ASP A 163 9.17 9.81 -5.25
CA ASP A 163 8.77 8.85 -4.21
C ASP A 163 7.26 8.62 -4.30
N MET A 164 6.81 7.43 -3.94
CA MET A 164 5.39 7.09 -3.84
C MET A 164 5.10 6.47 -2.48
N ARG A 165 3.94 6.81 -1.91
CA ARG A 165 3.51 6.27 -0.61
C ARG A 165 2.01 6.36 -0.42
N GLY A 166 1.46 5.50 0.43
CA GLY A 166 0.07 5.58 0.86
C GLY A 166 -0.21 4.63 2.03
N SER A 167 -1.37 4.83 2.64
CA SER A 167 -1.91 3.97 3.70
C SER A 167 -3.36 3.63 3.36
N GLY A 168 -3.73 2.38 3.57
CA GLY A 168 -5.11 1.94 3.42
C GLY A 168 -6.01 2.44 4.53
N SER A 169 -7.31 2.25 4.37
CA SER A 169 -8.30 2.46 5.42
C SER A 169 -8.06 1.54 6.62
N VAL A 170 -8.47 2.00 7.81
CA VAL A 170 -8.39 1.20 9.03
C VAL A 170 -9.30 -0.02 8.93
N GLN A 171 -8.75 -1.18 9.25
CA GLN A 171 -9.41 -2.48 9.30
C GLN A 171 -9.43 -3.00 10.73
N HIS A 172 -10.52 -3.70 11.10
CA HIS A 172 -10.66 -4.31 12.42
C HIS A 172 -10.50 -5.83 12.36
N TYR A 173 -9.68 -6.39 13.25
CA TYR A 173 -9.45 -7.83 13.39
C TYR A 173 -9.54 -8.28 14.85
N ASP A 174 -10.31 -9.34 15.11
CA ASP A 174 -10.42 -9.95 16.44
C ASP A 174 -9.21 -10.87 16.70
N LEU A 175 -8.21 -10.33 17.41
CA LEU A 175 -7.03 -11.05 17.85
C LEU A 175 -7.33 -12.08 18.97
N GLY A 176 -8.53 -12.07 19.56
CA GLY A 176 -8.92 -12.93 20.66
C GLY A 176 -9.20 -14.39 20.26
N THR A 177 -9.63 -14.63 19.02
CA THR A 177 -10.10 -15.96 18.57
C THR A 177 -9.02 -16.84 17.93
N GLY A 178 -7.84 -16.30 17.62
CA GLY A 178 -6.70 -17.05 17.08
C GLY A 178 -6.94 -17.78 15.75
N SER A 179 -8.08 -17.53 15.09
CA SER A 179 -8.52 -18.31 13.92
C SER A 179 -9.51 -17.57 13.01
N GLY A 180 -9.75 -16.27 13.23
CA GLY A 180 -10.58 -15.46 12.34
C GLY A 180 -9.90 -15.23 10.99
N SER A 181 -10.65 -15.26 9.89
CA SER A 181 -10.17 -14.70 8.63
C SER A 181 -10.01 -13.19 8.78
N LEU A 182 -8.92 -12.63 8.26
CA LEU A 182 -8.78 -11.18 8.14
C LEU A 182 -9.96 -10.61 7.34
N PRO A 183 -10.39 -9.38 7.66
CA PRO A 183 -11.43 -8.72 6.89
C PRO A 183 -11.01 -8.63 5.42
N SER A 184 -11.99 -8.78 4.52
CA SER A 184 -11.76 -8.43 3.12
C SER A 184 -11.40 -6.95 3.02
N PRO A 185 -10.56 -6.55 2.04
CA PRO A 185 -10.32 -5.15 1.76
C PRO A 185 -11.64 -4.39 1.60
N ALA A 186 -11.63 -3.12 1.97
CA ALA A 186 -12.77 -2.25 1.72
C ALA A 186 -13.10 -2.25 0.22
N ASP A 187 -14.39 -2.32 -0.12
CA ASP A 187 -14.83 -2.06 -1.49
C ASP A 187 -14.45 -0.61 -1.83
N PRO A 188 -13.63 -0.36 -2.85
CA PRO A 188 -13.29 1.01 -3.26
C PRO A 188 -14.54 1.80 -3.71
N GLY A 189 -15.67 1.12 -3.91
CA GLY A 189 -16.94 1.66 -4.37
C GLY A 189 -17.06 1.55 -5.89
N ARG A 190 -18.29 1.52 -6.38
CA ARG A 190 -18.63 1.51 -7.81
C ARG A 190 -18.50 2.90 -8.42
N ASP A 191 -17.33 3.51 -8.28
CA ASP A 191 -16.94 4.71 -8.98
C ASP A 191 -15.44 4.60 -9.25
N GLY A 192 -15.08 3.92 -10.35
CA GLY A 192 -13.82 4.13 -11.06
C GLY A 192 -13.69 5.56 -11.64
N THR A 193 -14.26 6.52 -10.92
CA THR A 193 -14.52 7.94 -11.20
C THR A 193 -14.36 8.77 -9.92
N ARG A 194 -13.67 8.27 -8.88
CA ARG A 194 -13.24 9.13 -7.79
C ARG A 194 -12.21 10.13 -8.33
N THR A 195 -12.76 11.30 -8.66
CA THR A 195 -12.18 12.65 -8.72
C THR A 195 -10.66 12.69 -8.57
N ASP A 196 -10.00 13.20 -9.62
CA ASP A 196 -8.68 13.83 -9.56
C ASP A 196 -8.46 14.47 -8.17
N ILE A 197 -7.69 13.79 -7.32
CA ILE A 197 -7.00 14.44 -6.21
C ILE A 197 -5.93 15.30 -6.89
N GLY A 198 -6.34 16.49 -7.34
CA GLY A 198 -5.50 17.39 -8.13
C GLY A 198 -6.22 18.44 -8.97
N ARG A 199 -7.55 18.43 -9.10
CA ARG A 199 -8.25 19.42 -9.95
C ARG A 199 -8.90 20.60 -9.20
N ASN A 200 -8.50 20.87 -7.96
CA ASN A 200 -8.88 22.09 -7.24
C ASN A 200 -7.66 22.69 -6.54
N GLY A 201 -6.97 23.60 -7.22
CA GLY A 201 -5.87 24.38 -6.67
C GLY A 201 -5.22 25.23 -7.75
N ASP A 202 -5.65 26.49 -7.81
CA ASP A 202 -4.95 27.64 -8.40
C ASP A 202 -5.06 27.90 -9.90
N ALA A 203 -6.12 28.64 -10.26
CA ALA A 203 -6.00 29.81 -11.14
C ALA A 203 -7.08 30.84 -10.77
N ARG A 204 -6.70 31.80 -9.92
CA ARG A 204 -7.16 33.19 -10.03
C ARG A 204 -6.00 34.00 -10.59
#